data_AF-A0A9D7J6H0-F1
#
_entry.id   AF-A0A9D7J6H0-F1
#
_cell.length_a   1.000
_cell.length_b   1.000
_cell.length_c   1.000
_cell.angle_alpha   90.00
_cell.angle_beta   90.00
_cell.angle_gamma   90.00
#
_symmetry.space_group_name_H-M   'P 1'
#
loop_
_entity.id
_entity.type
_entity.pdbx_description
1 polymer ?
#
loop_
_entity_poly.entity_id
_entity_poly.type
_entity_poly.pdbx_seq_one_letter_code
_entity_poly.pdbx_strand_id
1 'polypeptide(L)'
;MAARDYFSHTSQDGTTFDERVTAAGYTWTAVGENIAAGQRNAGSVVADWMSSPGHCRNIMSKSFTHLGVGVYYDANSSYGIYWTNDFGKGKSKAVSDVVPRALTVAVPKISGTAKVGKKLTAKAGAWGPKPVTLTYQWYRNGKKIAKATTSTYTLKAADKGKKITVKVTGKKKGYATASKTSKPTSKVA
;
A
#
# COMPACT_ATOMS: atom_id res chain seq x y z
N MET A 1 -13.78 -5.30 -23.08
CA MET A 1 -13.97 -3.93 -23.61
C MET A 1 -12.79 -3.53 -24.48
N ALA A 2 -11.65 -3.12 -23.93
CA ALA A 2 -10.50 -2.61 -24.70
C ALA A 2 -10.04 -3.51 -25.87
N ALA A 3 -9.62 -4.75 -25.58
CA ALA A 3 -9.07 -5.66 -26.59
C ALA A 3 -10.08 -6.10 -27.69
N ARG A 4 -11.37 -5.83 -27.50
CA ARG A 4 -12.43 -6.14 -28.47
C ARG A 4 -13.17 -4.88 -28.94
N ASP A 5 -12.59 -3.71 -28.64
CA ASP A 5 -13.04 -2.37 -28.99
C ASP A 5 -14.55 -2.11 -28.82
N TYR A 6 -15.06 -2.34 -27.61
CA TYR A 6 -16.47 -2.07 -27.26
C TYR A 6 -16.61 -1.49 -25.85
N PHE A 7 -17.76 -0.87 -25.57
CA PHE A 7 -18.08 -0.27 -24.28
C PHE A 7 -19.51 -0.65 -23.84
N SER A 8 -19.63 -1.54 -22.86
CA SER A 8 -20.91 -2.04 -22.34
C SER A 8 -20.70 -2.75 -21.00
N HIS A 9 -21.73 -2.72 -20.14
CA HIS A 9 -21.79 -3.52 -18.92
C HIS A 9 -21.89 -5.04 -19.20
N THR A 10 -22.48 -5.40 -20.34
CA THR A 10 -22.61 -6.79 -20.81
C THR A 10 -21.53 -7.10 -21.84
N SER A 11 -20.86 -8.22 -21.66
CA SER A 11 -19.85 -8.70 -22.60
C SER A 11 -20.48 -9.17 -23.91
N GLN A 12 -19.72 -9.19 -25.00
CA GLN A 12 -20.25 -9.56 -26.33
C GLN A 12 -20.73 -11.01 -26.42
N ASP A 13 -20.29 -11.88 -25.52
CA ASP A 13 -20.78 -13.25 -25.33
C ASP A 13 -22.06 -13.32 -24.46
N GLY A 14 -22.61 -12.17 -24.07
CA GLY A 14 -23.82 -12.06 -23.26
C GLY A 14 -23.58 -12.03 -21.75
N THR A 15 -22.34 -12.26 -21.29
CA THR A 15 -22.06 -12.33 -19.84
C THR A 15 -22.21 -10.95 -19.17
N THR A 16 -23.08 -10.86 -18.17
CA THR A 16 -23.33 -9.61 -17.42
C THR A 16 -22.22 -9.34 -16.40
N PHE A 17 -22.19 -8.14 -15.82
CA PHE A 17 -21.15 -7.79 -14.84
C PHE A 17 -21.26 -8.61 -13.55
N ASP A 18 -22.47 -8.87 -13.07
CA ASP A 18 -22.72 -9.62 -11.85
C ASP A 18 -22.36 -11.10 -11.99
N GLU A 19 -22.54 -11.67 -13.19
CA GLU A 19 -22.02 -12.99 -13.53
C GLU A 19 -20.48 -13.02 -13.50
N ARG A 20 -19.80 -12.00 -14.05
CA ARG A 20 -18.33 -11.89 -13.97
C ARG A 20 -17.84 -11.80 -12.52
N VAL A 21 -18.49 -10.98 -11.69
CA VAL A 21 -18.18 -10.84 -10.26
C VAL A 21 -18.37 -12.18 -9.53
N THR A 22 -19.44 -12.91 -9.84
CA THR A 22 -19.71 -14.24 -9.28
C THR A 22 -18.66 -15.26 -9.72
N ALA A 23 -18.32 -15.28 -11.01
CA ALA A 23 -17.29 -16.16 -11.59
C ALA A 23 -15.89 -15.92 -11.00
N ALA A 24 -15.58 -14.68 -10.62
CA ALA A 24 -14.37 -14.33 -9.87
C ALA A 24 -14.34 -14.89 -8.44
N GLY A 25 -15.42 -15.54 -7.99
CA GLY A 25 -15.53 -16.17 -6.68
C GLY A 25 -15.99 -15.21 -5.57
N TYR A 26 -16.63 -14.09 -5.92
CA TYR A 26 -17.24 -13.18 -4.95
C TYR A 26 -18.70 -13.57 -4.71
N THR A 27 -19.06 -13.90 -3.47
CA THR A 27 -20.46 -14.14 -3.08
C THR A 27 -21.05 -12.83 -2.57
N TRP A 28 -22.21 -12.42 -3.10
CA TRP A 28 -22.73 -11.08 -2.87
C TRP A 28 -24.21 -11.05 -2.49
N THR A 29 -24.59 -9.99 -1.79
CA THR A 29 -25.98 -9.60 -1.49
C THR A 29 -26.38 -8.27 -2.12
N ALA A 30 -25.40 -7.50 -2.60
CA ALA A 30 -25.59 -6.38 -3.51
C ALA A 30 -24.33 -6.23 -4.38
N VAL A 31 -24.50 -5.91 -5.66
CA VAL A 31 -23.43 -5.54 -6.58
C VAL A 31 -23.86 -4.40 -7.49
N GLY A 32 -22.90 -3.64 -8.01
CA GLY A 32 -23.11 -2.60 -9.01
C GLY A 32 -21.81 -2.35 -9.77
N GLU A 33 -21.92 -1.81 -10.98
CA GLU A 33 -20.75 -1.51 -11.82
C GLU A 33 -20.83 -0.07 -12.33
N ASN A 34 -19.70 0.64 -12.31
CA ASN A 34 -19.50 1.84 -13.12
C ASN A 34 -18.40 1.55 -14.13
N ILE A 35 -18.62 1.93 -15.40
CA ILE A 35 -17.60 1.88 -16.45
C ILE A 35 -17.38 3.28 -17.03
N ALA A 36 -16.17 3.52 -17.51
CA ALA A 36 -15.80 4.74 -18.24
C ALA A 36 -14.65 4.45 -19.21
N ALA A 37 -14.49 5.27 -20.24
CA ALA A 37 -13.42 5.13 -21.21
C ALA A 37 -12.97 6.51 -21.74
N GLY A 38 -11.67 6.68 -21.96
CA GLY A 38 -11.05 7.91 -22.47
C GLY A 38 -10.50 8.88 -21.43
N GLN A 39 -10.92 8.79 -20.15
CA GLN A 39 -10.40 9.66 -19.08
C GLN A 39 -8.95 9.31 -18.75
N ARG A 40 -8.05 10.29 -18.72
CA ARG A 40 -6.60 10.04 -18.60
C ARG A 40 -6.11 9.73 -17.19
N ASN A 41 -6.88 10.05 -16.16
CA ASN A 41 -6.48 9.84 -14.77
C ASN A 41 -7.67 9.56 -13.83
N ALA A 42 -7.35 9.00 -12.66
CA ALA A 42 -8.32 8.62 -11.65
C ALA A 42 -9.19 9.79 -11.16
N GLY A 43 -8.64 11.01 -11.08
CA GLY A 43 -9.39 12.19 -10.68
C GLY A 43 -10.48 12.55 -11.68
N SER A 44 -10.14 12.57 -12.98
CA SER A 44 -11.09 12.88 -14.06
C SER A 44 -12.23 11.86 -14.14
N VAL A 45 -11.94 10.56 -14.06
CA VAL A 45 -13.00 9.54 -14.16
C VAL A 45 -13.94 9.56 -12.97
N VAL A 46 -13.43 9.80 -11.76
CA VAL A 46 -14.29 9.93 -10.57
C VAL A 46 -15.15 11.18 -10.65
N ALA A 47 -14.60 12.30 -11.13
CA ALA A 47 -15.38 13.53 -11.33
C ALA A 47 -16.53 13.31 -12.33
N ASP A 48 -16.25 12.68 -13.47
CA ASP A 48 -17.26 12.37 -14.48
C ASP A 48 -18.36 11.46 -13.92
N TRP A 49 -18.00 10.39 -13.20
CA TRP A 49 -19.00 9.53 -12.54
C TRP A 49 -19.82 10.27 -11.47
N MET A 50 -19.21 11.17 -10.70
CA MET A 50 -19.93 11.96 -9.70
C MET A 50 -20.93 12.95 -10.33
N SER A 51 -20.64 13.46 -11.52
CA SER A 51 -21.58 14.30 -12.29
C SER A 51 -22.70 13.53 -12.98
N SER A 52 -22.60 12.20 -13.06
CA SER A 52 -23.60 11.35 -13.70
C SER A 52 -24.53 10.73 -12.67
N PRO A 53 -25.85 11.02 -12.67
CA PRO A 53 -26.76 10.53 -11.63
C PRO A 53 -26.75 9.00 -11.45
N GLY A 54 -26.62 8.23 -12.53
CA GLY A 54 -26.54 6.76 -12.47
C GLY A 54 -25.28 6.27 -11.75
N HIS A 55 -24.12 6.75 -12.19
CA HIS A 55 -22.84 6.36 -11.63
C HIS A 55 -22.63 6.88 -10.19
N CYS A 56 -23.09 8.12 -9.92
CA CYS A 56 -23.06 8.74 -8.61
C CYS A 56 -23.92 7.95 -7.60
N ARG A 57 -25.10 7.44 -8.00
CA ARG A 57 -25.91 6.57 -7.14
C ARG A 57 -25.13 5.32 -6.70
N ASN A 58 -24.35 4.70 -7.58
CA ASN A 58 -23.51 3.57 -7.19
C ASN A 58 -22.43 3.99 -6.18
N ILE A 59 -21.70 5.08 -6.44
CA ILE A 59 -20.64 5.57 -5.55
C ILE A 59 -21.17 5.96 -4.16
N MET A 60 -22.34 6.60 -4.10
CA MET A 60 -22.93 7.12 -2.88
C MET A 60 -23.80 6.10 -2.13
N SER A 61 -23.96 4.89 -2.69
CA SER A 61 -24.83 3.86 -2.14
C SER A 61 -24.27 3.30 -0.83
N LYS A 62 -25.10 3.34 0.22
CA LYS A 62 -24.81 2.64 1.49
C LYS A 62 -24.95 1.12 1.39
N SER A 63 -25.50 0.62 0.28
CA SER A 63 -25.69 -0.82 0.07
C SER A 63 -24.38 -1.54 -0.28
N PHE A 64 -23.34 -0.80 -0.66
CA PHE A 64 -22.02 -1.36 -0.98
C PHE A 64 -21.03 -1.06 0.15
N THR A 65 -20.22 -2.06 0.49
CA THR A 65 -19.16 -1.96 1.51
C THR A 65 -17.78 -2.31 0.97
N HIS A 66 -17.71 -2.86 -0.23
CA HIS A 66 -16.50 -3.26 -0.94
C HIS A 66 -16.45 -2.56 -2.31
N LEU A 67 -15.24 -2.32 -2.80
CA LEU A 67 -14.94 -1.74 -4.09
C LEU A 67 -13.77 -2.49 -4.73
N GLY A 68 -13.97 -2.96 -5.95
CA GLY A 68 -12.92 -3.39 -6.88
C GLY A 68 -12.72 -2.33 -7.95
N VAL A 69 -11.47 -2.08 -8.33
CA VAL A 69 -11.13 -1.10 -9.38
C VAL A 69 -10.24 -1.78 -10.41
N GLY A 70 -10.63 -1.70 -11.68
CA GLY A 70 -9.88 -2.16 -12.83
C GLY A 70 -9.56 -1.00 -13.76
N VAL A 71 -8.32 -0.99 -14.28
CA VAL A 71 -7.88 -0.05 -15.32
C VAL A 71 -7.12 -0.83 -16.37
N TYR A 72 -7.43 -0.58 -17.64
CA TYR A 72 -6.71 -1.19 -18.74
C TYR A 72 -6.44 -0.16 -19.84
N TYR A 73 -5.22 -0.18 -20.34
CA TYR A 73 -4.76 0.69 -21.42
C TYR A 73 -4.55 -0.14 -22.68
N ASP A 74 -5.13 0.32 -23.78
CA ASP A 74 -4.91 -0.25 -25.11
C ASP A 74 -4.91 0.88 -26.13
N ALA A 75 -3.72 1.25 -26.61
CA ALA A 75 -3.55 2.34 -27.56
C ALA A 75 -4.22 2.07 -28.92
N ASN A 76 -4.57 0.83 -29.23
CA ASN A 76 -5.23 0.45 -30.48
C ASN A 76 -6.76 0.46 -30.37
N SER A 77 -7.31 0.62 -29.16
CA SER A 77 -8.75 0.74 -28.95
C SER A 77 -9.24 2.17 -29.21
N SER A 78 -10.52 2.30 -29.56
CA SER A 78 -11.17 3.59 -29.85
C SER A 78 -11.08 4.61 -28.70
N TYR A 79 -10.96 4.13 -27.45
CA TYR A 79 -10.92 5.01 -26.27
C TYR A 79 -9.55 5.09 -25.59
N GLY A 80 -8.58 4.25 -25.96
CA GLY A 80 -7.21 4.23 -25.40
C GLY A 80 -7.08 3.70 -23.97
N ILE A 81 -8.05 3.98 -23.10
CA ILE A 81 -8.08 3.62 -21.69
C ILE A 81 -9.51 3.31 -21.25
N TYR A 82 -9.66 2.29 -20.41
CA TYR A 82 -10.94 1.86 -19.84
C TYR A 82 -10.80 1.73 -18.32
N TRP A 83 -11.85 2.17 -17.62
CA TRP A 83 -11.98 2.14 -16.17
C TRP A 83 -13.23 1.37 -15.79
N THR A 84 -13.11 0.51 -14.78
CA THR A 84 -14.22 -0.23 -14.19
C THR A 84 -14.15 -0.13 -12.67
N ASN A 85 -15.26 0.25 -12.04
CA ASN A 85 -15.48 0.08 -10.62
C ASN A 85 -16.58 -0.96 -10.42
N ASP A 86 -16.26 -2.05 -9.73
CA ASP A 86 -17.25 -3.02 -9.25
C ASP A 86 -17.49 -2.79 -7.75
N PHE A 87 -18.70 -2.40 -7.41
CA PHE A 87 -19.14 -2.20 -6.04
C PHE A 87 -19.81 -3.48 -5.53
N GLY A 88 -19.62 -3.78 -4.25
CA GLY A 88 -20.22 -4.99 -3.69
C GLY A 88 -20.51 -4.92 -2.19
N LYS A 89 -21.40 -5.79 -1.74
CA LYS A 89 -21.57 -6.18 -0.33
C LYS A 89 -21.72 -7.69 -0.29
N GLY A 90 -20.95 -8.35 0.56
CA GLY A 90 -20.86 -9.80 0.53
C GLY A 90 -19.57 -10.33 1.13
N LYS A 91 -19.21 -11.54 0.72
CA LYS A 91 -17.99 -12.24 1.12
C LYS A 91 -17.14 -12.45 -0.13
N SER A 92 -15.95 -11.89 -0.13
CA SER A 92 -14.91 -12.33 -1.05
C SER A 92 -14.30 -13.63 -0.54
N LYS A 93 -13.81 -14.48 -1.45
CA LYS A 93 -12.70 -15.37 -1.07
C LYS A 93 -11.62 -14.50 -0.43
N ALA A 94 -10.93 -15.02 0.59
CA ALA A 94 -9.79 -14.34 1.19
C ALA A 94 -8.76 -14.09 0.07
N VAL A 95 -8.77 -12.89 -0.50
CA VAL A 95 -7.78 -12.51 -1.50
C VAL A 95 -6.48 -12.29 -0.74
N SER A 96 -5.45 -13.05 -1.12
CA SER A 96 -4.06 -12.78 -0.72
C SER A 96 -3.59 -11.39 -1.14
N ASP A 97 -4.35 -10.74 -2.03
CA ASP A 97 -3.97 -9.53 -2.76
C ASP A 97 -4.77 -8.30 -2.32
N VAL A 98 -5.24 -8.24 -1.06
CA VAL A 98 -5.51 -6.92 -0.47
C VAL A 98 -4.17 -6.20 -0.43
N VAL A 99 -3.91 -5.29 -1.37
CA VAL A 99 -2.72 -4.44 -1.33
C VAL A 99 -2.79 -3.69 0.01
N PRO A 100 -1.94 -4.05 0.99
CA PRO A 100 -2.13 -3.54 2.33
C PRO A 100 -1.71 -2.07 2.32
N ARG A 101 -2.46 -1.24 3.05
CA ARG A 101 -2.25 0.22 3.05
C ARG A 101 -0.79 0.53 3.40
N ALA A 102 -0.23 1.56 2.77
CA ALA A 102 1.14 1.97 3.08
C ALA A 102 1.22 2.72 4.43
N LEU A 103 2.29 2.48 5.19
CA LEU A 103 2.62 3.29 6.36
C LEU A 103 3.33 4.58 5.92
N THR A 104 3.00 5.70 6.56
CA THR A 104 3.84 6.91 6.52
C THR A 104 5.05 6.65 7.42
N VAL A 105 6.26 6.78 6.89
CA VAL A 105 7.50 6.46 7.62
C VAL A 105 8.56 7.55 7.43
N ALA A 106 9.16 8.01 8.53
CA ALA A 106 10.30 8.91 8.50
C ALA A 106 11.63 8.15 8.54
N VAL A 107 12.70 8.75 8.02
CA VAL A 107 14.06 8.21 8.17
C VAL A 107 14.50 8.38 9.63
N PRO A 108 14.89 7.29 10.32
CA PRO A 108 15.30 7.38 11.72
C PRO A 108 16.64 8.10 11.86
N LYS A 109 16.83 8.81 12.98
CA LYS A 109 18.07 9.50 13.35
C LYS A 109 18.75 8.79 14.51
N ILE A 110 20.07 8.75 14.53
CA ILE A 110 20.85 8.27 15.69
C ILE A 110 21.35 9.50 16.47
N SER A 111 21.21 9.48 17.78
CA SER A 111 21.83 10.45 18.70
C SER A 111 22.78 9.76 19.68
N GLY A 112 23.78 10.49 20.18
CA GLY A 112 24.83 10.00 21.07
C GLY A 112 26.21 10.11 20.43
N THR A 113 27.26 9.84 21.22
CA THR A 113 28.65 9.89 20.75
C THR A 113 29.08 8.53 20.23
N ALA A 114 29.62 8.49 19.00
CA ALA A 114 30.19 7.27 18.43
C ALA A 114 31.58 6.98 19.05
N LYS A 115 31.59 6.43 20.27
CA LYS A 115 32.79 6.02 21.00
C LYS A 115 32.52 4.73 21.75
N VAL A 116 33.48 3.80 21.80
CA VAL A 116 33.36 2.55 22.55
C VAL A 116 32.88 2.82 23.99
N GLY A 117 31.92 2.02 24.46
CA GLY A 117 31.29 2.13 25.78
C GLY A 117 30.18 3.18 25.87
N LYS A 118 30.00 4.06 24.87
CA LYS A 118 28.92 5.05 24.86
C LYS A 118 27.64 4.48 24.27
N LYS A 119 26.51 5.02 24.74
CA LYS A 119 25.16 4.65 24.30
C LYS A 119 24.72 5.50 23.12
N LEU A 120 24.24 4.84 22.07
CA LEU A 120 23.50 5.43 20.97
C LEU A 120 21.99 5.22 21.18
N THR A 121 21.19 6.18 20.76
CA THR A 121 19.72 6.15 20.83
C THR A 121 19.14 6.35 19.43
N ALA A 122 18.24 5.46 19.03
CA ALA A 122 17.47 5.56 17.79
C ALA A 122 16.23 6.43 18.00
N LYS A 123 16.11 7.51 17.21
CA LYS A 123 14.92 8.34 17.11
C LYS A 123 14.15 7.91 15.86
N ALA A 124 13.05 7.19 16.05
CA ALA A 124 12.30 6.56 14.95
C ALA A 124 11.64 7.54 13.96
N GLY A 125 11.42 8.79 14.38
CA GLY A 125 10.68 9.78 13.58
C GLY A 125 9.18 9.51 13.54
N ALA A 126 8.46 10.14 12.61
CA ALA A 126 7.03 9.96 12.44
C ALA A 126 6.69 8.60 11.80
N TRP A 127 5.73 7.90 12.41
CA TRP A 127 5.11 6.68 11.89
C TRP A 127 3.59 6.83 11.95
N GLY A 128 2.91 6.49 10.85
CA GLY A 128 1.47 6.65 10.75
C GLY A 128 0.82 5.64 9.79
N PRO A 129 -0.49 5.40 9.96
CA PRO A 129 -1.37 5.98 10.98
C PRO A 129 -1.24 5.29 12.35
N LYS A 130 -1.29 6.05 13.44
CA LYS A 130 -1.13 5.53 14.82
C LYS A 130 -2.32 4.62 15.23
N PRO A 131 -2.12 3.65 16.15
CA PRO A 131 -0.83 3.17 16.67
C PRO A 131 -0.08 2.31 15.63
N VAL A 132 1.26 2.34 15.70
CA VAL A 132 2.18 1.50 14.91
C VAL A 132 3.20 0.86 15.86
N THR A 133 3.36 -0.46 15.81
CA THR A 133 4.34 -1.18 16.62
C THR A 133 5.70 -1.11 15.95
N LEU A 134 6.72 -0.60 16.65
CA LEU A 134 8.08 -0.42 16.13
C LEU A 134 9.06 -1.44 16.71
N THR A 135 9.94 -1.95 15.86
CA THR A 135 11.06 -2.81 16.24
C THR A 135 12.37 -2.25 15.68
N TYR A 136 13.49 -2.54 16.35
CA TYR A 136 14.80 -2.00 16.02
C TYR A 136 15.77 -3.12 15.69
N GLN A 137 16.75 -2.82 14.85
CA GLN A 137 17.91 -3.66 14.64
C GLN A 137 19.12 -2.78 14.32
N TRP A 138 20.19 -2.92 15.11
CA TRP A 138 21.44 -2.21 14.88
C TRP A 138 22.40 -3.01 13.97
N TYR A 139 23.19 -2.29 13.19
CA TYR A 139 24.14 -2.84 12.22
C TYR A 139 25.50 -2.17 12.35
N ARG A 140 26.56 -2.95 12.13
CA ARG A 140 27.97 -2.52 12.10
C ARG A 140 28.48 -2.69 10.68
N ASN A 141 28.81 -1.60 10.00
CA ASN A 141 29.18 -1.60 8.58
C ASN A 141 28.22 -2.45 7.73
N GLY A 142 26.90 -2.30 7.96
CA GLY A 142 25.87 -3.06 7.24
C GLY A 142 25.65 -4.50 7.72
N LYS A 143 26.50 -5.07 8.59
CA LYS A 143 26.29 -6.40 9.19
C LYS A 143 25.44 -6.31 10.44
N LYS A 144 24.43 -7.17 10.56
CA LYS A 144 23.53 -7.23 11.72
C LYS A 144 24.33 -7.49 13.00
N ILE A 145 24.11 -6.67 14.03
CA ILE A 145 24.65 -6.91 15.36
C ILE A 145 23.65 -7.80 16.11
N ALA A 146 24.06 -9.03 16.42
CA ALA A 146 23.20 -9.99 17.10
C ALA A 146 22.63 -9.41 18.41
N LYS A 147 21.33 -9.65 18.66
CA LYS A 147 20.58 -9.24 19.85
C LYS A 147 20.47 -7.72 20.09
N ALA A 148 21.03 -6.88 19.21
CA ALA A 148 20.88 -5.43 19.31
C ALA A 148 19.53 -4.98 18.70
N THR A 149 18.44 -5.23 19.42
CA THR A 149 17.06 -5.03 18.95
C THR A 149 16.27 -3.97 19.71
N THR A 150 16.91 -3.30 20.67
CA THR A 150 16.34 -2.22 21.47
C THR A 150 16.48 -0.86 20.78
N SER A 151 15.69 0.14 21.22
CA SER A 151 15.80 1.52 20.73
C SER A 151 17.14 2.18 21.08
N THR A 152 17.94 1.58 21.96
CA THR A 152 19.28 2.01 22.33
C THR A 152 20.30 0.92 22.05
N TYR A 153 21.56 1.31 21.86
CA TYR A 153 22.68 0.39 21.70
C TYR A 153 23.95 0.95 22.34
N THR A 154 24.56 0.17 23.24
CA THR A 154 25.87 0.51 23.81
C THR A 154 26.97 -0.04 22.91
N LEU A 155 27.85 0.85 22.45
CA LEU A 155 28.96 0.54 21.56
C LEU A 155 29.97 -0.37 22.27
N LYS A 156 30.36 -1.45 21.60
CA LYS A 156 31.31 -2.45 22.08
C LYS A 156 32.67 -2.25 21.43
N ALA A 157 33.71 -2.88 21.97
CA ALA A 157 35.07 -2.80 21.40
C ALA A 157 35.12 -3.18 19.91
N ALA A 158 34.33 -4.18 19.51
CA ALA A 158 34.24 -4.63 18.12
C ALA A 158 33.60 -3.60 17.15
N ASP A 159 33.00 -2.51 17.66
CA ASP A 159 32.50 -1.40 16.85
C ASP A 159 33.59 -0.38 16.48
N LYS A 160 34.75 -0.39 17.16
CA LYS A 160 35.82 0.59 16.94
C LYS A 160 36.24 0.68 15.47
N GLY A 161 36.33 1.90 14.95
CA GLY A 161 36.63 2.21 13.55
C GLY A 161 35.48 1.91 12.57
N LYS A 162 34.35 1.37 13.03
CA LYS A 162 33.19 1.02 12.20
C LYS A 162 32.13 2.11 12.28
N LYS A 163 31.23 2.14 11.29
CA LYS A 163 30.03 2.98 11.28
C LYS A 163 28.84 2.16 11.76
N ILE A 164 27.93 2.79 12.50
CA ILE A 164 26.74 2.17 13.02
C ILE A 164 25.50 2.73 12.33
N THR A 165 24.55 1.87 12.00
CA THR A 165 23.22 2.23 11.51
C THR A 165 22.14 1.49 12.32
N VAL A 166 20.92 2.01 12.30
CA VAL A 166 19.74 1.34 12.87
C VAL A 166 18.65 1.24 11.82
N LYS A 167 18.08 0.03 11.66
CA LYS A 167 16.85 -0.20 10.90
C LYS A 167 15.67 -0.20 11.87
N VAL A 168 14.69 0.66 11.61
CA VAL A 168 13.41 0.68 12.33
C VAL A 168 12.36 0.06 11.42
N THR A 169 11.58 -0.88 11.96
CA THR A 169 10.52 -1.58 11.23
C THR A 169 9.19 -1.38 11.95
N GLY A 170 8.18 -0.91 11.22
CA GLY A 170 6.84 -0.69 11.74
C GLY A 170 5.85 -1.72 11.20
N LYS A 171 4.96 -2.17 12.09
CA LYS A 171 3.86 -3.08 11.78
C LYS A 171 2.53 -2.53 12.29
N LYS A 172 1.48 -2.71 11.50
CA LYS A 172 0.10 -2.39 11.83
C LYS A 172 -0.82 -3.33 11.04
N LYS A 173 -1.86 -3.88 11.69
CA LYS A 173 -2.84 -4.75 11.04
C LYS A 173 -3.51 -4.01 9.86
N GLY A 174 -3.58 -4.66 8.70
CA GLY A 174 -4.13 -4.07 7.47
C GLY A 174 -3.19 -3.12 6.70
N TYR A 175 -1.93 -2.99 7.15
CA TYR A 175 -0.91 -2.17 6.49
C TYR A 175 0.31 -3.01 6.10
N ALA A 176 0.98 -2.61 5.02
CA ALA A 176 2.24 -3.20 4.61
C ALA A 176 3.29 -2.99 5.71
N THR A 177 4.07 -4.02 6.02
CA THR A 177 5.24 -3.84 6.91
C THR A 177 6.25 -2.94 6.21
N ALA A 178 6.70 -1.89 6.88
CA ALA A 178 7.66 -0.94 6.33
C ALA A 178 8.91 -0.84 7.21
N SER A 179 10.07 -0.62 6.58
CA SER A 179 11.33 -0.39 7.28
C SER A 179 12.07 0.83 6.71
N LYS A 180 12.77 1.56 7.58
CA LYS A 180 13.74 2.60 7.19
C LYS A 180 15.03 2.45 7.99
N THR A 181 16.16 2.72 7.34
CA THR A 181 17.48 2.68 7.95
C THR A 181 18.02 4.10 8.10
N SER A 182 18.67 4.38 9.23
CA SER A 182 19.28 5.69 9.50
C SER A 182 20.46 5.97 8.58
N LYS A 183 20.87 7.24 8.50
CA LYS A 183 22.24 7.57 8.07
C LYS A 183 23.25 6.92 9.03
N PRO A 184 24.44 6.53 8.53
CA PRO A 184 25.49 5.98 9.39
C PRO A 184 26.06 7.05 10.33
N THR A 185 26.52 6.62 11.51
CA THR A 185 27.32 7.46 12.40
C THR A 185 28.67 7.83 11.78
N SER A 186 29.40 8.75 12.42
CA SER A 186 30.86 8.80 12.29
C SER A 186 31.49 7.46 12.69
N LYS A 187 32.75 7.23 12.29
CA LYS A 187 33.49 6.05 12.75
C LYS A 187 33.56 6.08 14.28
N VAL A 188 33.30 4.93 14.91
CA VAL A 188 33.35 4.80 16.36
C VAL A 188 34.81 4.95 16.83
N ALA A 189 35.06 5.90 17.72
CA ALA A 189 36.35 6.10 18.38
C ALA A 189 36.63 5.03 19.44
#